data_AF-A0A141RFP5-F1
#
_entry.id   AF-A0A141RFP5-F1
#
_cell.length_a   1.000
_cell.length_b   1.000
_cell.length_c   1.000
_cell.angle_alpha   90.00
_cell.angle_beta   90.00
_cell.angle_gamma   90.00
#
_symmetry.space_group_name_H-M   'P 1'
#
loop_
_entity.id
_entity.type
_entity.pdbx_description
1 polymer ?
#
loop_
_entity_poly.entity_id
_entity_poly.type
_entity_poly.pdbx_seq_one_letter_code
_entity_poly.pdbx_strand_id
1 'polypeptide(L)'
;MRYIRLCIISLLATLPLAVHASPQPLEQIKLSESQLSGRVGMIEMDLASGRTLTAWRADERFPMMSTFKVVLCGAVLARVDAGDEQLERKIHYRQQDLVDYSPVSEKHLADGMTVGELCAAAITMSDNSAANLLLATVGGPAGLTAFLRQIGDNVTRLDRWETELNEALPGDARDTTTPASMATTLRKLLTSPLSERPFAAAAAAVDGGRSGRRTVDPLRAAGGLVYRR
;
A
#
# COMPACT_ATOMS: atom_id res chain seq x y z
N MET A 1 -54.68 14.86 54.19
CA MET A 1 -54.35 13.67 53.38
C MET A 1 -53.02 13.93 52.69
N ARG A 2 -51.96 13.18 53.05
CA ARG A 2 -50.59 13.32 52.55
C ARG A 2 -50.33 12.22 51.51
N TYR A 3 -50.04 12.58 50.26
CA TYR A 3 -49.64 11.62 49.23
C TYR A 3 -48.12 11.40 49.28
N ILE A 4 -47.70 10.15 49.50
CA ILE A 4 -46.30 9.70 49.43
C ILE A 4 -46.04 9.26 47.98
N ARG A 5 -45.07 9.90 47.30
CA ARG A 5 -44.56 9.43 46.01
C ARG A 5 -43.44 8.40 46.26
N LEU A 6 -43.68 7.14 45.91
CA LEU A 6 -42.63 6.12 45.80
C LEU A 6 -41.87 6.33 44.47
N CYS A 7 -40.56 6.57 44.53
CA CYS A 7 -39.67 6.40 43.38
C CYS A 7 -39.05 5.00 43.46
N ILE A 8 -39.38 4.14 42.50
CA ILE A 8 -38.73 2.86 42.27
C ILE A 8 -37.41 3.16 41.53
N ILE A 9 -36.27 2.96 42.20
CA ILE A 9 -34.96 2.99 41.55
C ILE A 9 -34.70 1.59 41.01
N SER A 10 -34.76 1.42 39.69
CA SER A 10 -34.32 0.21 39.00
C SER A 10 -32.80 0.08 39.09
N LEU A 11 -32.33 -0.91 39.83
CA LEU A 11 -30.92 -1.28 39.93
C LEU A 11 -30.56 -2.18 38.73
N LEU A 12 -29.97 -1.60 37.67
CA LEU A 12 -29.31 -2.40 36.62
C LEU A 12 -27.94 -2.86 37.14
N ALA A 13 -27.82 -4.15 37.45
CA ALA A 13 -26.54 -4.79 37.72
C ALA A 13 -25.74 -4.92 36.41
N THR A 14 -24.60 -4.24 36.33
CA THR A 14 -23.64 -4.36 35.25
C THR A 14 -22.72 -5.56 35.52
N LEU A 15 -22.93 -6.66 34.80
CA LEU A 15 -21.97 -7.76 34.71
C LEU A 15 -20.88 -7.36 33.70
N PRO A 16 -19.58 -7.33 34.08
CA PRO A 16 -18.52 -7.09 33.11
C PRO A 16 -18.39 -8.32 32.21
N LEU A 17 -18.79 -8.17 30.94
CA LEU A 17 -18.40 -9.09 29.88
C LEU A 17 -16.88 -9.04 29.76
N ALA A 18 -16.21 -10.15 30.07
CA ALA A 18 -14.80 -10.31 29.81
C ALA A 18 -14.56 -10.23 28.29
N VAL A 19 -14.15 -9.05 27.84
CA VAL A 19 -13.60 -8.84 26.50
C VAL A 19 -12.37 -9.73 26.41
N HIS A 20 -12.45 -10.80 25.61
CA HIS A 20 -11.28 -11.58 25.25
C HIS A 20 -10.36 -10.68 24.45
N ALA A 21 -9.31 -10.16 25.10
CA ALA A 21 -8.27 -9.43 24.42
C ALA A 21 -7.66 -10.37 23.37
N SER A 22 -7.77 -10.00 22.09
CA SER A 22 -6.99 -10.65 21.05
C SER A 22 -5.51 -10.59 21.44
N PRO A 23 -4.69 -11.61 21.15
CA PRO A 23 -3.27 -11.56 21.49
C PRO A 23 -2.69 -10.25 20.98
N GLN A 24 -1.90 -9.56 21.81
CA GLN A 24 -1.31 -8.28 21.43
C GLN A 24 -0.63 -8.44 20.06
N PRO A 25 -0.74 -7.45 19.14
CA PRO A 25 -0.25 -7.57 17.77
C PRO A 25 1.17 -8.15 17.66
N LEU A 26 2.03 -7.85 18.64
CA LEU A 26 3.39 -8.36 18.73
C LEU A 26 3.51 -9.89 18.89
N GLU A 27 2.67 -10.53 19.71
CA GLU A 27 2.72 -11.98 19.92
C GLU A 27 2.28 -12.75 18.66
N GLN A 28 1.30 -12.21 17.92
CA GLN A 28 0.90 -12.77 16.62
C GLN A 28 2.01 -12.63 15.57
N ILE A 29 2.75 -11.51 15.59
CA ILE A 29 3.89 -11.29 14.70
C ILE A 29 5.01 -12.30 14.99
N LYS A 30 5.41 -12.48 16.25
CA LYS A 30 6.43 -13.47 16.63
C LYS A 30 6.02 -14.88 16.24
N LEU A 31 4.75 -15.24 16.45
CA LEU A 31 4.21 -16.53 16.02
C LEU A 31 4.32 -16.69 14.51
N SER A 32 3.99 -15.64 13.74
CA SER A 32 4.09 -15.64 12.28
C SER A 32 5.54 -15.79 11.82
N GLU A 33 6.49 -15.08 12.41
CA GLU A 33 7.93 -15.23 12.12
C GLU A 33 8.39 -16.69 12.33
N SER A 34 8.00 -17.30 13.45
CA SER A 34 8.32 -18.70 13.76
C SER A 34 7.70 -19.68 12.78
N GLN A 35 6.43 -19.51 12.39
CA GLN A 35 5.73 -20.42 11.48
C GLN A 35 6.24 -20.29 10.04
N LEU A 36 6.62 -19.08 9.63
CA LEU A 36 7.09 -18.81 8.27
C LEU A 36 8.57 -19.12 8.08
N SER A 37 9.33 -19.31 9.18
CA SER A 37 10.80 -19.30 9.16
C SER A 37 11.35 -18.05 8.45
N GLY A 38 10.72 -16.90 8.74
CA GLY A 38 10.94 -15.64 8.04
C GLY A 38 10.95 -14.44 8.99
N ARG A 39 11.11 -13.25 8.42
CA ARG A 39 11.02 -11.96 9.11
C ARG A 39 9.71 -11.27 8.74
N VAL A 40 9.14 -10.55 9.70
CA VAL A 40 7.97 -9.69 9.50
C VAL A 40 8.36 -8.27 9.86
N GLY A 41 8.08 -7.32 8.97
CA GLY A 41 8.14 -5.89 9.23
C GLY A 41 6.73 -5.32 9.30
N MET A 42 6.43 -4.51 10.31
CA MET A 42 5.12 -3.90 10.49
C MET A 42 5.26 -2.47 11.00
N ILE A 43 4.43 -1.58 10.48
CA ILE A 43 4.15 -0.31 11.11
C ILE A 43 2.65 0.01 11.01
N GLU A 44 2.12 0.61 12.07
CA GLU A 44 0.79 1.20 12.11
C GLU A 44 0.96 2.70 12.36
N MET A 45 0.42 3.52 11.47
CA MET A 45 0.55 4.97 11.52
C MET A 45 -0.84 5.62 11.50
N ASP A 46 -1.05 6.58 12.38
CA ASP A 46 -2.23 7.45 12.32
C ASP A 46 -2.14 8.36 11.10
N LEU A 47 -3.09 8.25 10.18
CA LEU A 47 -3.04 8.95 8.90
C LEU A 47 -3.12 10.47 9.07
N ALA A 48 -3.92 10.97 10.02
CA ALA A 48 -4.11 12.40 10.22
C ALA A 48 -2.85 13.07 10.79
N SER A 49 -2.32 12.56 11.90
CA SER A 49 -1.18 13.14 12.61
C SER A 49 0.18 12.65 12.11
N GLY A 50 0.23 11.49 11.44
CA GLY A 50 1.49 10.82 11.08
C GLY A 50 2.18 10.11 12.25
N ARG A 51 1.54 10.07 13.43
CA ARG A 51 2.10 9.43 14.62
C ARG A 51 2.13 7.91 14.43
N THR A 52 3.28 7.30 14.70
CA THR A 52 3.40 5.84 14.77
C THR A 52 2.66 5.32 16.00
N LEU A 53 1.71 4.42 15.81
CA LEU A 53 0.92 3.77 16.87
C LEU A 53 1.60 2.49 17.34
N THR A 54 2.11 1.68 16.40
CA THR A 54 2.80 0.41 16.66
C THR A 54 3.87 0.20 15.59
N ALA A 55 5.00 -0.41 15.95
CA ALA A 55 6.07 -0.73 15.01
C ALA A 55 6.79 -2.03 15.40
N TRP A 56 7.21 -2.81 14.40
CA TRP A 56 8.05 -4.00 14.53
C TRP A 56 8.99 -4.11 13.33
N ARG A 57 10.31 -4.16 13.58
CA ARG A 57 11.36 -4.13 12.53
C ARG A 57 11.12 -3.02 11.48
N ALA A 58 10.59 -1.88 11.92
CA ALA A 58 10.10 -0.84 11.01
C ALA A 58 11.21 -0.16 10.19
N ASP A 59 12.47 -0.28 10.63
CA ASP A 59 13.64 0.26 9.94
C ASP A 59 14.46 -0.81 9.20
N GLU A 60 14.05 -2.08 9.25
CA GLU A 60 14.70 -3.14 8.48
C GLU A 60 14.21 -3.13 7.03
N ARG A 61 15.10 -3.49 6.10
CA ARG A 61 14.75 -3.57 4.68
C ARG A 61 13.99 -4.86 4.34
N PHE A 62 12.98 -4.69 3.51
CA PHE A 62 12.17 -5.73 2.91
C PHE A 62 11.99 -5.45 1.41
N PRO A 63 12.01 -6.49 0.55
CA PRO A 63 11.61 -6.35 -0.85
C PRO A 63 10.20 -5.78 -0.96
N MET A 64 10.02 -4.77 -1.79
CA MET A 64 8.71 -4.16 -1.99
C MET A 64 7.76 -5.11 -2.72
N MET A 65 8.28 -5.89 -3.67
CA MET A 65 7.46 -6.60 -4.65
C MET A 65 6.46 -5.62 -5.28
N SER A 66 5.29 -6.06 -5.71
CA SER A 66 4.28 -5.18 -6.33
C SER A 66 3.70 -4.07 -5.43
N THR A 67 4.08 -3.95 -4.15
CA THR A 67 3.65 -2.77 -3.33
C THR A 67 4.20 -1.45 -3.88
N PHE A 68 5.30 -1.48 -4.63
CA PHE A 68 5.84 -0.29 -5.30
C PHE A 68 4.86 0.35 -6.30
N LYS A 69 3.90 -0.42 -6.84
CA LYS A 69 2.97 0.06 -7.89
C LYS A 69 2.06 1.19 -7.39
N VAL A 70 1.78 1.24 -6.09
CA VAL A 70 1.06 2.37 -5.46
C VAL A 70 1.92 3.64 -5.51
N VAL A 71 3.20 3.52 -5.19
CA VAL A 71 4.16 4.64 -5.26
C VAL A 71 4.36 5.09 -6.71
N LEU A 72 4.47 4.14 -7.65
CA LEU A 72 4.57 4.42 -9.08
C LEU A 72 3.37 5.24 -9.59
N CYS A 73 2.15 4.83 -9.27
CA CYS A 73 0.96 5.58 -9.66
C CYS A 73 0.90 6.97 -8.98
N GLY A 74 1.39 7.08 -7.74
CA GLY A 74 1.55 8.37 -7.07
C GLY A 74 2.54 9.30 -7.80
N ALA A 75 3.66 8.76 -8.31
CA ALA A 75 4.61 9.51 -9.12
C ALA A 75 4.02 9.96 -10.46
N VAL A 76 3.23 9.10 -11.10
CA VAL A 76 2.51 9.42 -12.35
C VAL A 76 1.50 10.54 -12.10
N LEU A 77 0.72 10.48 -11.02
CA LEU A 77 -0.24 11.52 -10.68
C LEU A 77 0.43 12.85 -10.33
N ALA A 78 1.57 12.83 -9.64
CA ALA A 78 2.34 14.05 -9.41
C ALA A 78 2.80 14.71 -10.71
N ARG A 79 3.11 13.93 -11.76
CA ARG A 79 3.38 14.47 -13.11
C ARG A 79 2.13 15.03 -13.77
N VAL A 80 0.96 14.40 -13.58
CA VAL A 80 -0.33 14.93 -14.06
C VAL A 80 -0.64 16.28 -13.42
N ASP A 81 -0.44 16.41 -12.11
CA ASP A 81 -0.65 17.66 -11.38
C ASP A 81 0.32 18.76 -11.83
N ALA A 82 1.55 18.39 -12.21
CA ALA A 82 2.54 19.30 -12.76
C ALA A 82 2.27 19.68 -14.24
N GLY A 83 1.33 19.02 -14.91
CA GLY A 83 1.06 19.21 -16.35
C GLY A 83 2.03 18.49 -17.29
N ASP A 84 2.90 17.63 -16.76
CA ASP A 84 3.89 16.83 -17.50
C ASP A 84 3.32 15.50 -18.03
N GLU A 85 2.08 15.17 -17.64
CA GLU A 85 1.38 13.93 -18.00
C GLU A 85 -0.13 14.15 -18.08
N GLN A 86 -0.85 13.27 -18.78
CA GLN A 86 -2.31 13.27 -18.84
C GLN A 86 -2.85 11.85 -18.61
N LEU A 87 -3.87 11.69 -17.76
CA LEU A 87 -4.47 10.38 -17.49
C LEU A 87 -5.09 9.77 -18.75
N GLU A 88 -5.63 10.61 -19.63
CA GLU A 88 -6.29 10.23 -20.87
C GLU A 88 -5.30 9.95 -22.01
N ARG A 89 -4.01 10.24 -21.81
CA ARG A 89 -2.99 9.94 -22.82
C ARG A 89 -2.94 8.43 -23.04
N LYS A 90 -3.14 8.03 -24.29
CA LYS A 90 -3.11 6.63 -24.70
C LYS A 90 -1.68 6.17 -24.98
N ILE A 91 -1.33 5.00 -24.44
CA ILE A 91 -0.07 4.30 -24.68
C ILE A 91 -0.38 3.05 -25.48
N HIS A 92 0.17 2.99 -26.70
CA HIS A 92 0.20 1.77 -27.51
C HIS A 92 1.48 1.01 -27.24
N TYR A 93 1.36 -0.31 -27.16
CA TYR A 93 2.44 -1.24 -26.88
C TYR A 93 2.21 -2.53 -27.68
N ARG A 94 3.23 -3.38 -27.71
CA ARG A 94 3.30 -4.57 -28.55
C ARG A 94 3.43 -5.82 -27.69
N GLN A 95 3.26 -6.97 -28.33
CA GLN A 95 3.40 -8.28 -27.69
C GLN A 95 4.74 -8.44 -26.94
N GLN A 96 5.82 -7.86 -27.47
CA GLN A 96 7.16 -7.89 -26.88
C GLN A 96 7.30 -7.07 -25.58
N ASP A 97 6.38 -6.15 -25.33
CA ASP A 97 6.35 -5.34 -24.11
C ASP A 97 5.59 -6.06 -22.99
N LEU A 98 4.93 -7.19 -23.31
CA LEU A 98 4.24 -8.01 -22.32
C LEU A 98 5.22 -8.91 -21.58
N VAL A 99 5.15 -8.87 -20.25
CA VAL A 99 5.85 -9.76 -19.33
C VAL A 99 4.87 -10.67 -18.57
N ASP A 100 5.39 -11.65 -17.85
CA ASP A 100 4.59 -12.58 -17.05
C ASP A 100 3.62 -11.84 -16.13
N TYR A 101 2.38 -12.37 -16.01
CA TYR A 101 1.29 -11.80 -15.21
C TYR A 101 0.85 -10.39 -15.65
N SER A 102 0.16 -10.34 -16.79
CA SER A 102 -0.34 -9.11 -17.43
C SER A 102 -1.83 -9.20 -17.81
N PRO A 103 -2.71 -9.53 -16.84
CA PRO A 103 -4.08 -10.00 -17.11
C PRO A 103 -5.02 -8.94 -17.70
N VAL A 104 -4.63 -7.65 -17.66
CA VAL A 104 -5.39 -6.57 -18.29
C VAL A 104 -4.70 -6.16 -19.58
N SER A 105 -3.42 -5.81 -19.52
CA SER A 105 -2.69 -5.25 -20.66
C SER A 105 -2.58 -6.23 -21.84
N GLU A 106 -2.55 -7.55 -21.59
CA GLU A 106 -2.57 -8.56 -22.67
C GLU A 106 -3.82 -8.47 -23.58
N LYS A 107 -4.91 -7.88 -23.09
CA LYS A 107 -6.19 -7.76 -23.81
C LYS A 107 -6.30 -6.48 -24.64
N HIS A 108 -5.33 -5.58 -24.54
CA HIS A 108 -5.40 -4.24 -25.13
C HIS A 108 -4.27 -3.94 -26.12
N LEU A 109 -3.65 -4.96 -26.72
CA LEU A 109 -2.60 -4.81 -27.74
C LEU A 109 -3.06 -4.04 -28.99
N ALA A 110 -4.33 -4.18 -29.38
CA ALA A 110 -4.87 -3.49 -30.56
C ALA A 110 -5.13 -2.00 -30.30
N ASP A 111 -5.75 -1.69 -29.16
CA ASP A 111 -6.31 -0.36 -28.89
C ASP A 111 -5.45 0.49 -27.95
N GLY A 112 -4.42 -0.09 -27.33
CA GLY A 112 -3.65 0.53 -26.26
C GLY A 112 -4.47 0.73 -24.98
N MET A 113 -3.83 1.34 -23.99
CA MET A 113 -4.48 1.75 -22.74
C MET A 113 -4.09 3.18 -22.39
N THR A 114 -4.99 3.91 -21.76
CA THR A 114 -4.71 5.22 -21.18
C THR A 114 -3.81 5.10 -19.95
N VAL A 115 -3.07 6.16 -19.61
CA VAL A 115 -2.26 6.21 -18.38
C VAL A 115 -3.12 5.90 -17.15
N GLY A 116 -4.35 6.42 -17.09
CA GLY A 116 -5.29 6.11 -16.02
C GLY A 116 -5.67 4.63 -15.94
N GLU A 117 -5.98 4.00 -17.07
CA GLU A 117 -6.28 2.55 -17.13
C GLU A 117 -5.06 1.70 -16.73
N LEU A 118 -3.85 2.11 -17.13
CA LEU A 118 -2.62 1.42 -16.73
C LEU A 118 -2.39 1.53 -15.22
N CYS A 119 -2.60 2.70 -14.61
CA CYS A 119 -2.53 2.85 -13.15
C CYS A 119 -3.56 1.95 -12.44
N ALA A 120 -4.79 1.90 -12.96
CA ALA A 120 -5.83 1.04 -12.43
C ALA A 120 -5.45 -0.45 -12.53
N ALA A 121 -4.95 -0.90 -13.69
CA ALA A 121 -4.50 -2.27 -13.90
C ALA A 121 -3.32 -2.64 -12.98
N ALA A 122 -2.33 -1.76 -12.86
CA ALA A 122 -1.16 -1.97 -12.02
C ALA A 122 -1.52 -2.06 -10.53
N ILE A 123 -2.49 -1.29 -10.02
CA ILE A 123 -2.89 -1.34 -8.61
C ILE A 123 -3.89 -2.48 -8.33
N THR A 124 -4.95 -2.59 -9.12
CA THR A 124 -6.09 -3.47 -8.80
C THR A 124 -5.86 -4.93 -9.20
N MET A 125 -5.08 -5.13 -10.27
CA MET A 125 -4.79 -6.45 -10.82
C MET A 125 -3.30 -6.78 -10.74
N SER A 126 -2.47 -5.91 -10.13
CA SER A 126 -1.02 -6.07 -10.05
C SER A 126 -0.36 -6.36 -11.41
N ASP A 127 -0.93 -5.82 -12.50
CA ASP A 127 -0.49 -6.07 -13.88
C ASP A 127 0.96 -5.59 -14.09
N ASN A 128 1.84 -6.51 -14.46
CA ASN A 128 3.29 -6.25 -14.54
C ASN A 128 3.67 -5.40 -15.75
N SER A 129 3.07 -5.66 -16.91
CA SER A 129 3.36 -4.86 -18.11
C SER A 129 2.80 -3.45 -17.95
N ALA A 130 1.63 -3.28 -17.32
CA ALA A 130 1.12 -1.95 -17.00
C ALA A 130 2.10 -1.18 -16.11
N ALA A 131 2.69 -1.83 -15.10
CA ALA A 131 3.71 -1.19 -14.26
C ALA A 131 4.99 -0.84 -15.05
N ASN A 132 5.47 -1.71 -15.95
CA ASN A 132 6.63 -1.40 -16.81
C ASN A 132 6.35 -0.23 -17.77
N LEU A 133 5.16 -0.18 -18.38
CA LEU A 133 4.77 0.91 -19.26
C LEU A 133 4.71 2.25 -18.50
N LEU A 134 4.18 2.26 -17.28
CA LEU A 134 4.18 3.44 -16.41
C LEU A 134 5.59 3.81 -15.91
N LEU A 135 6.43 2.83 -15.59
CA LEU A 135 7.83 3.09 -15.22
C LEU A 135 8.55 3.83 -16.34
N ALA A 136 8.31 3.47 -17.60
CA ALA A 136 8.91 4.16 -18.74
C ALA A 136 8.51 5.66 -18.79
N THR A 137 7.31 6.05 -18.35
CA THR A 137 6.89 7.46 -18.36
C THR A 137 7.51 8.30 -17.25
N VAL A 138 8.00 7.65 -16.18
CA VAL A 138 8.68 8.32 -15.05
C VAL A 138 10.20 8.24 -15.12
N GLY A 139 10.77 7.72 -16.23
CA GLY A 139 12.23 7.58 -16.40
C GLY A 139 12.79 6.25 -15.86
N GLY A 140 11.97 5.22 -15.80
CA GLY A 140 12.33 3.87 -15.33
C GLY A 140 12.50 3.79 -13.80
N PRO A 141 13.08 2.68 -13.29
CA PRO A 141 13.31 2.48 -11.87
C PRO A 141 14.13 3.60 -11.21
N ALA A 142 15.15 4.10 -11.91
CA ALA A 142 15.96 5.22 -11.45
C ALA A 142 15.13 6.52 -11.32
N GLY A 143 14.21 6.76 -12.25
CA GLY A 143 13.30 7.89 -12.21
C GLY A 143 12.29 7.82 -11.05
N LEU A 144 11.73 6.64 -10.77
CA LEU A 144 10.89 6.45 -9.58
C LEU A 144 11.68 6.67 -8.28
N THR A 145 12.92 6.17 -8.22
CA THR A 145 13.81 6.43 -7.08
C THR A 145 14.12 7.92 -6.95
N ALA A 146 14.34 8.64 -8.05
CA ALA A 146 14.55 10.09 -8.01
C ALA A 146 13.32 10.84 -7.48
N PHE A 147 12.11 10.47 -7.91
CA PHE A 147 10.85 11.00 -7.37
C PHE A 147 10.76 10.78 -5.85
N LEU A 148 11.06 9.58 -5.36
CA LEU A 148 11.08 9.27 -3.92
C LEU A 148 12.02 10.22 -3.16
N ARG A 149 13.22 10.48 -3.68
CA ARG A 149 14.17 11.44 -3.09
C ARG A 149 13.61 12.86 -3.06
N GLN A 150 12.96 13.30 -4.15
CA GLN A 150 12.33 14.63 -4.23
C GLN A 150 11.24 14.80 -3.17
N ILE A 151 10.48 13.74 -2.85
CA ILE A 151 9.46 13.78 -1.80
C ILE A 151 10.01 13.45 -0.41
N GLY A 152 11.32 13.30 -0.24
CA GLY A 152 12.00 13.17 1.06
C GLY A 152 12.16 11.73 1.56
N ASP A 153 11.79 10.72 0.77
CA ASP A 153 12.13 9.33 1.07
C ASP A 153 13.54 9.03 0.55
N ASN A 154 14.49 8.89 1.46
CA ASN A 154 15.89 8.58 1.15
C ASN A 154 16.24 7.09 1.27
N VAL A 155 15.26 6.23 1.54
CA VAL A 155 15.46 4.82 1.90
C VAL A 155 14.90 3.89 0.83
N THR A 156 13.67 4.13 0.40
CA THR A 156 13.01 3.33 -0.65
C THR A 156 13.76 3.47 -1.96
N ARG A 157 13.97 2.37 -2.66
CA ARG A 157 14.63 2.35 -3.97
C ARG A 157 14.04 1.28 -4.86
N LEU A 158 13.86 1.62 -6.13
CA LEU A 158 13.57 0.67 -7.19
C LEU A 158 14.75 0.67 -8.15
N ASP A 159 15.25 -0.52 -8.46
CA ASP A 159 16.49 -0.74 -9.20
C ASP A 159 16.23 -1.52 -10.50
N ARG A 160 15.16 -2.32 -10.53
CA ARG A 160 14.81 -3.19 -11.66
C ARG A 160 13.37 -3.02 -12.11
N TRP A 161 13.08 -3.58 -13.28
CA TRP A 161 11.75 -3.65 -13.88
C TRP A 161 11.00 -4.88 -13.36
N GLU A 162 9.71 -4.98 -13.68
CA GLU A 162 9.04 -6.27 -13.60
C GLU A 162 9.58 -7.17 -14.72
N THR A 163 9.89 -8.44 -14.48
CA THR A 163 9.63 -9.19 -13.23
C THR A 163 10.84 -9.33 -12.31
N GLU A 164 12.02 -8.86 -12.71
CA GLU A 164 13.29 -9.09 -12.02
C GLU A 164 13.36 -8.46 -10.63
N LEU A 165 12.59 -7.39 -10.37
CA LEU A 165 12.52 -6.75 -9.04
C LEU A 165 12.06 -7.70 -7.93
N ASN A 166 11.44 -8.84 -8.28
CA ASN A 166 10.92 -9.83 -7.34
C ASN A 166 11.95 -10.88 -6.89
N GLU A 167 13.22 -10.78 -7.32
CA GLU A 167 14.27 -11.77 -7.00
C GLU A 167 14.47 -11.94 -5.49
N ALA A 168 14.35 -10.85 -4.73
CA ALA A 168 14.25 -10.87 -3.27
C ALA A 168 15.38 -11.65 -2.56
N LEU A 169 16.63 -11.53 -3.03
CA LEU A 169 17.76 -12.24 -2.44
C LEU A 169 18.08 -11.75 -1.01
N PRO A 170 18.43 -12.65 -0.07
CA PRO A 170 18.81 -12.24 1.27
C PRO A 170 20.02 -11.29 1.28
N GLY A 171 19.85 -10.11 1.89
CA GLY A 171 20.90 -9.10 2.00
C GLY A 171 21.04 -8.18 0.79
N ASP A 172 20.33 -8.44 -0.30
CA ASP A 172 20.26 -7.51 -1.43
C ASP A 172 19.40 -6.30 -1.06
N ALA A 173 19.95 -5.10 -1.27
CA ALA A 173 19.26 -3.85 -0.98
C ALA A 173 18.41 -3.35 -2.16
N ARG A 174 18.55 -3.92 -3.36
CA ARG A 174 17.81 -3.52 -4.54
C ARG A 174 16.31 -3.78 -4.37
N ASP A 175 15.48 -2.87 -4.88
CA ASP A 175 14.01 -2.99 -4.86
C ASP A 175 13.39 -3.12 -3.45
N THR A 176 14.04 -2.51 -2.46
CA THR A 176 13.62 -2.56 -1.06
C THR A 176 13.11 -1.22 -0.53
N THR A 177 12.26 -1.32 0.48
CA THR A 177 11.87 -0.24 1.39
C THR A 177 12.02 -0.70 2.83
N THR A 178 11.70 0.18 3.79
CA THR A 178 11.43 -0.20 5.18
C THR A 178 9.94 0.08 5.47
N PRO A 179 9.30 -0.63 6.41
CA PRO A 179 7.92 -0.33 6.79
C PRO A 179 7.71 1.15 7.13
N ALA A 180 8.63 1.77 7.89
CA ALA A 180 8.57 3.17 8.26
C ALA A 180 8.60 4.10 7.02
N SER A 181 9.56 3.90 6.11
CA SER A 181 9.68 4.73 4.91
C SER A 181 8.48 4.59 3.99
N MET A 182 8.00 3.36 3.74
CA MET A 182 6.81 3.13 2.92
C MET A 182 5.57 3.79 3.54
N ALA A 183 5.35 3.67 4.85
CA ALA A 183 4.19 4.28 5.51
C ALA A 183 4.22 5.82 5.44
N THR A 184 5.39 6.44 5.68
CA THR A 184 5.56 7.89 5.54
C THR A 184 5.32 8.35 4.09
N THR A 185 5.86 7.61 3.12
CA THR A 185 5.66 7.89 1.68
C THR A 185 4.20 7.79 1.29
N LEU A 186 3.52 6.70 1.65
CA LEU A 186 2.10 6.51 1.35
C LEU A 186 1.24 7.59 2.00
N ARG A 187 1.48 7.92 3.27
CA ARG A 187 0.77 9.04 3.92
C ARG A 187 0.94 10.34 3.14
N LYS A 188 2.18 10.68 2.76
CA LYS A 188 2.46 11.90 2.00
C LYS A 188 1.70 11.93 0.68
N LEU A 189 1.64 10.81 -0.05
CA LEU A 189 0.90 10.71 -1.30
C LEU A 189 -0.62 10.81 -1.09
N LEU A 190 -1.14 10.29 0.02
CA LEU A 190 -2.59 10.26 0.31
C LEU A 190 -3.16 11.53 0.94
N THR A 191 -2.33 12.33 1.62
CA THR A 191 -2.79 13.52 2.36
C THR A 191 -2.27 14.85 1.80
N SER A 192 -1.39 14.82 0.80
CA SER A 192 -0.96 16.02 0.08
C SER A 192 -2.08 16.50 -0.85
N PRO A 193 -2.22 17.81 -1.17
CA PRO A 193 -3.15 18.30 -2.19
C PRO A 193 -3.00 17.66 -3.59
N LEU A 194 -1.96 16.85 -3.82
CA LEU A 194 -1.88 15.86 -4.91
C LEU A 194 -3.08 14.88 -4.93
N SER A 195 -3.84 14.76 -3.84
CA SER A 195 -4.96 13.83 -3.67
C SER A 195 -6.34 14.42 -4.01
N GLU A 196 -6.45 15.65 -4.52
CA GLU A 196 -7.75 16.28 -4.84
C GLU A 196 -8.44 15.67 -6.09
N ARG A 197 -7.83 14.68 -6.76
CA ARG A 197 -8.39 13.82 -7.83
C ARG A 197 -7.97 12.34 -7.60
N PRO A 198 -8.57 11.32 -8.25
CA PRO A 198 -8.93 10.02 -7.65
C PRO A 198 -7.74 9.08 -7.34
N PHE A 199 -6.83 9.48 -6.46
CA PHE A 199 -5.85 8.59 -5.81
C PHE A 199 -6.50 7.81 -4.66
N ALA A 200 -7.44 8.44 -3.94
CA ALA A 200 -8.19 7.82 -2.85
C ALA A 200 -9.00 6.58 -3.29
N ALA A 201 -9.54 6.59 -4.51
CA ALA A 201 -10.30 5.46 -5.05
C ALA A 201 -9.40 4.26 -5.41
N ALA A 202 -8.17 4.51 -5.87
CA ALA A 202 -7.21 3.46 -6.20
C ALA A 202 -6.56 2.85 -4.93
N ALA A 203 -6.26 3.69 -3.93
CA ALA A 203 -5.73 3.23 -2.65
C ALA A 203 -6.74 2.36 -1.85
N ALA A 204 -8.05 2.66 -1.93
CA ALA A 204 -9.10 1.86 -1.30
C ALA A 204 -9.21 0.44 -1.88
N ALA A 205 -8.76 0.20 -3.13
CA ALA A 205 -8.78 -1.12 -3.75
C ALA A 205 -7.72 -2.08 -3.16
N VAL A 206 -6.68 -1.55 -2.51
CA VAL A 206 -5.65 -2.37 -1.82
C VAL A 206 -6.25 -3.10 -0.60
N ASP A 207 -7.36 -2.60 -0.04
CA ASP A 207 -8.02 -3.18 1.13
C ASP A 207 -9.14 -4.19 0.76
N GLY A 208 -9.64 -4.17 -0.49
CA GLY A 208 -10.77 -5.00 -0.95
C GLY A 208 -10.42 -6.42 -1.42
N GLY A 209 -9.13 -6.75 -1.53
CA GLY A 209 -8.63 -7.95 -2.19
C GLY A 209 -8.55 -9.23 -1.35
N ARG A 210 -9.33 -9.39 -0.27
CA ARG A 210 -9.49 -10.70 0.40
C ARG A 210 -10.92 -10.92 0.88
N SER A 211 -11.59 -11.87 0.26
CA SER A 211 -12.85 -12.43 0.74
C SER A 211 -12.73 -12.90 2.20
N GLY A 212 -13.54 -12.29 3.07
CA GLY A 212 -13.96 -12.89 4.34
C GLY A 212 -12.95 -12.87 5.48
N ARG A 213 -12.88 -11.77 6.23
CA ARG A 213 -12.83 -11.71 7.71
C ARG A 213 -12.94 -10.26 8.18
N ARG A 214 -13.52 -10.11 9.37
CA ARG A 214 -14.01 -8.87 10.02
C ARG A 214 -13.16 -7.63 9.76
N THR A 215 -13.87 -6.57 9.35
CA THR A 215 -13.43 -5.18 9.17
C THR A 215 -12.57 -4.68 10.33
N VAL A 216 -11.35 -4.27 10.02
CA VAL A 216 -10.59 -3.31 10.82
C VAL A 216 -11.04 -1.91 10.37
N ASP A 217 -11.21 -1.01 11.33
CA ASP A 217 -11.67 0.37 11.17
C ASP A 217 -10.94 1.10 10.00
N PRO A 218 -11.65 1.72 9.04
CA PRO A 218 -11.09 2.33 7.82
C PRO A 218 -10.10 3.50 8.04
N LEU A 219 -9.78 3.83 9.30
CA LEU A 219 -8.81 4.87 9.67
C LEU A 219 -7.39 4.36 9.95
N ARG A 220 -7.12 3.05 9.77
CA ARG A 220 -5.80 2.46 10.04
C ARG A 220 -5.07 2.05 8.76
N ALA A 221 -4.06 2.82 8.36
CA ALA A 221 -3.10 2.37 7.36
C ALA A 221 -2.16 1.33 7.99
N ALA A 222 -2.39 0.05 7.70
CA ALA A 222 -1.52 -1.05 8.12
C ALA A 222 -0.54 -1.41 6.98
N GLY A 223 0.74 -1.10 7.15
CA GLY A 223 1.81 -1.54 6.25
C GLY A 223 2.50 -2.77 6.83
N GLY A 224 2.28 -3.94 6.22
CA GLY A 224 2.98 -5.18 6.58
C GLY A 224 3.81 -5.69 5.41
N LEU A 225 5.09 -5.98 5.65
CA LEU A 225 5.97 -6.64 4.70
C LEU A 225 6.44 -7.96 5.32
N VAL A 226 6.21 -9.07 4.62
CA VAL A 226 6.56 -10.42 5.08
C VAL A 226 7.61 -10.98 4.13
N TYR A 227 8.72 -11.46 4.66
CA TYR A 227 9.83 -11.98 3.88
C TYR A 227 10.37 -13.29 4.47
N ARG A 228 10.41 -14.36 3.68
CA ARG A 228 11.02 -15.64 4.08
C ARG A 228 12.49 -15.67 3.67
N ARG A 229 13.33 -16.30 4.50
CA ARG A 229 14.72 -16.61 4.13
C ARG A 229 14.78 -17.73 3.11
#